data_AF-A0A1V8SVK8-F1
#
_entry.id   AF-A0A1V8SVK8-F1
#
_cell.length_a   1.000
_cell.length_b   1.000
_cell.length_c   1.000
_cell.angle_alpha   90.00
_cell.angle_beta   90.00
_cell.angle_gamma   90.00
#
_symmetry.space_group_name_H-M   'P 1'
#
loop_
_entity.id
_entity.type
_entity.pdbx_description
1 polymer ?
#
loop_
_entity_poly.entity_id
_entity_poly.type
_entity_poly.pdbx_seq_one_letter_code
_entity_poly.pdbx_strand_id
1 'polypeptide(L)'
;MAPPKVSRPVRKDQFPSVLKALKTTAYYDAGRDNRLVTNIRGLAWSPTGNAIATTVSNYIRIWDPDRTKVAQSLELKSGAPGIVEKVAYCPTHEA
;
A
#
# COMPACT_ATOMS: atom_id res chain seq x y z
N MET A 1 18.04 9.27 -9.01
CA MET A 1 16.79 8.49 -8.95
C MET A 1 17.20 7.02 -8.96
N ALA A 2 16.85 6.24 -7.93
CA ALA A 2 17.16 4.80 -7.94
C ALA A 2 16.28 4.11 -9.00
N PRO A 3 16.80 3.13 -9.76
CA PRO A 3 16.00 2.45 -10.77
C PRO A 3 14.82 1.72 -10.11
N PRO A 4 13.65 1.64 -10.78
CA PRO A 4 12.49 0.93 -10.26
C PRO A 4 12.84 -0.53 -9.97
N LYS A 5 12.38 -1.04 -8.82
CA LYS A 5 12.57 -2.44 -8.44
C LYS A 5 11.79 -3.32 -9.43
N VAL A 6 12.49 -3.97 -10.36
CA VAL A 6 11.84 -4.87 -11.33
C VAL A 6 11.48 -6.17 -10.63
N SER A 7 10.20 -6.52 -10.62
CA SER A 7 9.76 -7.83 -10.13
C SER A 7 10.39 -8.93 -10.99
N ARG A 8 10.98 -9.95 -10.35
CA ARG A 8 11.54 -11.12 -11.04
C ARG A 8 10.64 -12.32 -10.81
N PRO A 9 10.13 -12.98 -11.86
CA PRO A 9 9.31 -14.16 -11.68
C PRO A 9 10.13 -15.28 -11.02
N VAL A 10 9.53 -15.95 -10.05
CA VAL A 10 10.12 -17.08 -9.32
C VAL A 10 9.65 -18.37 -9.99
N ARG A 11 10.57 -19.34 -10.17
CA ARG A 11 10.19 -20.65 -10.71
C ARG A 11 9.29 -21.40 -9.73
N LYS A 12 8.35 -22.20 -10.25
CA LYS A 12 7.32 -22.87 -9.45
C LYS A 12 7.90 -23.79 -8.36
N ASP A 13 9.00 -24.47 -8.65
CA ASP A 13 9.75 -25.34 -7.72
C ASP A 13 10.41 -24.57 -6.57
N GLN A 14 10.79 -23.31 -6.80
CA GLN A 14 11.46 -22.46 -5.81
C GLN A 14 10.47 -21.64 -4.97
N PHE A 15 9.25 -21.44 -5.47
CA PHE A 15 8.24 -20.60 -4.83
C PHE A 15 7.99 -20.93 -3.35
N PRO A 16 7.83 -22.21 -2.92
CA PRO A 16 7.58 -22.51 -1.51
C PRO A 16 8.74 -22.06 -0.60
N SER A 17 9.98 -22.27 -1.03
CA SER A 17 11.18 -21.89 -0.28
C SER A 17 11.33 -20.38 -0.20
N VAL A 18 11.08 -19.67 -1.31
CA VAL A 18 11.13 -18.20 -1.35
C VAL A 18 10.05 -17.62 -0.44
N LEU A 19 8.80 -18.07 -0.58
CA LEU A 19 7.68 -17.58 0.20
C LEU A 19 7.91 -17.80 1.71
N LYS A 20 8.43 -18.96 2.10
CA LYS A 20 8.73 -19.29 3.50
C LYS A 20 9.82 -18.39 4.11
N ALA A 21 10.73 -17.87 3.29
CA ALA A 21 11.80 -16.98 3.76
C ALA A 21 11.32 -15.52 3.96
N LEU A 22 10.15 -15.15 3.40
CA LEU A 22 9.61 -13.80 3.53
C LEU A 22 9.05 -13.56 4.94
N LYS A 23 9.29 -12.35 5.46
CA LYS A 23 8.70 -11.90 6.72
C LYS A 23 7.46 -11.06 6.42
N THR A 24 6.42 -11.27 7.21
CA THR A 24 5.24 -10.38 7.19
C THR A 24 5.59 -9.07 7.85
N THR A 25 5.20 -7.96 7.22
CA THR A 25 5.32 -6.63 7.79
C THR A 25 3.92 -6.08 8.08
N ALA A 26 3.69 -5.69 9.33
CA ALA A 26 2.43 -5.07 9.74
C ALA A 26 2.51 -3.54 9.58
N TYR A 27 1.45 -2.95 9.02
CA TYR A 27 1.28 -1.51 8.89
C TYR A 27 0.21 -1.07 9.88
N TYR A 28 0.56 -0.16 10.79
CA TYR A 28 -0.36 0.33 11.81
C TYR A 28 -0.71 1.77 11.51
N ASP A 29 -1.99 2.08 11.31
CA ASP A 29 -2.48 3.46 11.25
C ASP A 29 -2.75 3.99 12.67
N ALA A 30 -1.67 4.25 13.41
CA ALA A 30 -1.74 4.92 14.71
C ALA A 30 -1.68 6.44 14.51
N GLY A 31 -2.83 7.09 14.53
CA GLY A 31 -2.92 8.55 14.34
C GLY A 31 -4.31 9.08 14.07
N ARG A 32 -5.28 8.21 13.74
CA ARG A 32 -6.68 8.59 13.64
C ARG A 32 -7.34 8.56 15.02
N ASP A 33 -8.20 9.52 15.31
CA ASP A 33 -9.06 9.48 16.50
C ASP A 33 -9.72 8.09 16.57
N ASN A 34 -9.44 7.37 17.65
CA ASN A 34 -9.81 5.98 17.95
C ASN A 34 -11.34 5.73 17.95
N ARG A 35 -12.15 6.75 17.63
CA ARG A 35 -13.61 6.68 17.52
C ARG A 35 -14.13 6.15 16.19
N LEU A 36 -13.27 6.04 15.17
CA LEU A 36 -13.59 5.34 13.93
C LEU A 36 -12.76 4.06 13.90
N VAL A 37 -13.42 2.91 14.06
CA VAL A 37 -12.84 1.61 13.66
C VAL A 37 -12.19 1.83 12.29
N THR A 38 -10.88 1.61 12.19
CA THR A 38 -10.12 1.81 10.96
C THR A 38 -10.55 0.78 9.93
N ASN A 39 -11.69 1.03 9.30
CA ASN A 39 -12.24 0.16 8.28
C ASN A 39 -11.51 0.44 6.96
N ILE A 40 -10.48 -0.36 6.69
CA ILE A 40 -9.78 -0.37 5.41
C ILE A 40 -10.69 -1.04 4.38
N ARG A 41 -11.12 -0.29 3.37
CA ARG A 41 -12.06 -0.80 2.35
C ARG A 41 -11.37 -1.16 1.04
N GLY A 42 -10.36 -0.38 0.67
CA GLY A 42 -9.57 -0.57 -0.53
C GLY A 42 -8.10 -0.73 -0.22
N LEU A 43 -7.45 -1.62 -0.97
CA LEU A 43 -6.00 -1.78 -1.01
C LEU A 43 -5.55 -1.97 -2.46
N ALA A 44 -4.51 -1.25 -2.87
CA ALA A 44 -3.86 -1.45 -4.16
C ALA A 44 -2.35 -1.31 -4.02
N TRP A 45 -1.62 -2.19 -4.70
CA TRP A 45 -0.18 -2.03 -4.90
C TRP A 45 0.06 -1.16 -6.13
N SER A 46 1.09 -0.32 -6.05
CA SER A 46 1.70 0.26 -7.24
C SER A 46 2.21 -0.86 -8.16
N PRO A 47 2.10 -0.72 -9.49
CA PRO A 47 2.68 -1.66 -10.46
C PRO A 47 4.19 -1.90 -10.26
N THR A 48 4.93 -0.88 -9.80
CA THR A 48 6.36 -0.98 -9.52
C THR A 48 6.66 -1.54 -8.13
N GLY A 49 5.65 -1.73 -7.28
CA GLY A 49 5.77 -2.31 -5.94
C GLY A 49 6.48 -1.41 -4.92
N ASN A 50 6.66 -0.13 -5.23
CA ASN A 50 7.28 0.86 -4.33
C ASN A 50 6.27 1.59 -3.44
N ALA A 51 4.97 1.36 -3.63
CA ALA A 51 3.92 2.01 -2.88
C ALA A 51 2.71 1.10 -2.68
N ILE A 52 2.01 1.31 -1.57
CA ILE A 52 0.73 0.66 -1.26
C ILE A 52 -0.28 1.77 -0.95
N ALA A 53 -1.40 1.79 -1.68
CA ALA A 53 -2.53 2.65 -1.35
C ALA A 53 -3.52 1.87 -0.48
N THR A 54 -3.99 2.51 0.59
CA THR A 54 -5.06 2.00 1.47
C THR A 54 -6.12 3.08 1.63
N THR A 55 -7.40 2.70 1.75
CA THR A 55 -8.49 3.67 1.90
C THR A 55 -9.18 3.50 3.24
N VAL A 56 -9.41 4.61 3.94
CA VAL A 56 -10.11 4.64 5.24
C VAL A 56 -11.02 5.87 5.26
N SER A 57 -12.33 5.63 5.31
CA SER A 57 -13.35 6.68 5.15
C SER A 57 -13.13 7.46 3.84
N ASN A 58 -13.04 8.79 3.88
CA ASN A 58 -12.79 9.66 2.74
C ASN A 58 -11.31 9.93 2.44
N TYR A 59 -10.39 9.22 3.12
CA TYR A 59 -8.95 9.38 3.00
C TYR A 59 -8.30 8.18 2.33
N ILE A 60 -7.20 8.46 1.63
CA ILE A 60 -6.34 7.48 0.98
C ILE A 60 -4.95 7.66 1.57
N ARG A 61 -4.32 6.60 2.04
CA ARG A 61 -2.95 6.62 2.54
C ARG A 61 -2.03 5.82 1.64
N ILE A 62 -0.92 6.43 1.28
CA ILE A 62 0.15 5.84 0.48
C ILE A 62 1.31 5.47 1.41
N TRP A 63 1.61 4.18 1.48
CA TRP A 63 2.69 3.62 2.27
C TRP A 63 3.89 3.32 1.38
N ASP A 64 5.08 3.60 1.90
CA ASP A 64 6.32 3.03 1.38
C ASP A 64 6.53 1.65 2.05
N PRO A 65 6.64 0.56 1.26
CA PRO A 65 6.76 -0.78 1.80
C PRO A 65 8.08 -1.02 2.55
N ASP A 66 9.13 -0.26 2.24
CA ASP A 66 10.41 -0.30 2.95
C ASP A 66 10.36 0.56 4.25
N ARG A 67 9.36 1.44 4.37
CA ARG A 67 9.21 2.44 5.45
C ARG A 67 7.80 2.44 6.02
N THR A 68 7.51 1.47 6.88
CA THR A 68 6.14 1.17 7.34
C THR A 68 5.57 2.08 8.43
N LYS A 69 6.33 3.09 8.86
CA LYS A 69 5.87 4.04 9.90
C LYS A 69 4.89 5.04 9.28
N VAL A 70 3.79 5.34 9.98
CA VAL A 70 2.78 6.35 9.57
C VAL A 70 3.42 7.70 9.23
N ALA A 71 4.42 8.12 10.00
CA ALA A 71 5.12 9.40 9.78
C ALA A 71 5.85 9.49 8.42
N GLN A 72 6.04 8.36 7.74
CA GLN A 72 6.68 8.26 6.42
C GLN A 72 5.67 8.01 5.30
N SER A 73 4.38 7.90 5.64
CA SER A 73 3.29 7.74 4.68
C SER A 73 2.75 9.09 4.22
N LEU A 74 2.13 9.11 3.05
CA LEU A 74 1.42 10.27 2.52
C LEU A 74 -0.08 10.05 2.68
N GLU A 75 -0.79 11.05 3.19
CA GLU A 75 -2.25 11.03 3.29
C GLU A 75 -2.88 12.00 2.29
N LEU A 76 -3.86 11.49 1.56
CA LEU A 76 -4.62 12.19 0.54
C LEU A 76 -6.10 12.18 0.92
N LYS A 77 -6.81 13.26 0.62
CA LYS A 77 -8.27 13.32 0.74
C LYS A 77 -8.88 13.14 -0.64
N SER A 78 -9.89 12.28 -0.76
CA SER A 78 -10.48 11.92 -2.06
C SER A 78 -11.16 13.07 -2.81
N GLY A 79 -11.35 14.23 -2.18
CA GLY A 79 -12.03 15.41 -2.76
C GLY A 79 -13.54 15.23 -2.94
N ALA A 80 -14.01 14.01 -3.16
CA ALA A 80 -15.42 13.64 -3.24
C ALA A 80 -16.07 13.53 -1.85
N PRO A 81 -17.37 13.85 -1.72
CA PRO A 81 -18.14 13.52 -0.52
C PRO A 81 -18.31 12.00 -0.40
N GLY A 82 -18.29 11.49 0.83
CA GLY A 82 -18.53 10.07 1.13
C GLY A 82 -17.26 9.24 1.33
N ILE A 83 -17.44 7.92 1.38
CA ILE A 83 -16.40 6.95 1.72
C ILE A 83 -15.76 6.43 0.42
N VAL A 84 -14.44 6.24 0.44
CA VAL A 84 -13.68 5.62 -0.64
C VAL A 84 -13.74 4.10 -0.50
N GLU A 85 -14.54 3.46 -1.34
CA GLU A 85 -14.72 2.01 -1.36
C GLU A 85 -13.58 1.28 -2.10
N LYS A 86 -12.94 1.92 -3.08
CA LYS A 86 -11.92 1.28 -3.92
C LYS A 86 -10.84 2.26 -4.36
N VAL A 87 -9.63 1.75 -4.55
CA VAL A 87 -8.48 2.47 -5.10
C VAL A 87 -7.75 1.59 -6.11
N ALA A 88 -7.16 2.20 -7.13
CA ALA A 88 -6.28 1.54 -8.09
C ALA A 88 -5.20 2.52 -8.55
N TYR A 89 -4.00 2.01 -8.80
CA TYR A 89 -2.94 2.78 -9.46
C TYR A 89 -3.14 2.75 -10.97
N CYS A 90 -2.89 3.88 -11.63
CA CYS A 90 -2.83 3.93 -13.08
C CYS A 90 -1.54 3.25 -13.55
N PRO A 91 -1.60 2.22 -14.42
CA PRO A 91 -0.40 1.46 -14.81
C PRO A 91 0.57 2.25 -15.70
N THR A 92 0.17 3.40 -16.25
CA THR A 92 0.94 4.14 -17.27
C THR A 92 1.54 5.46 -16.77
N HIS A 93 1.16 5.96 -15.59
CA HIS A 93 1.62 7.25 -15.05
C HIS A 93 2.35 7.07 -13.71
N GLU A 94 3.48 6.38 -13.73
CA GLU A 94 4.48 6.42 -12.66
C GLU A 94 5.79 6.93 -13.25
N ALA A 95 6.04 8.24 -13.12
CA ALA A 95 7.29 8.91 -13.48
C ALA A 95 8.00 9.41 -12.23
#